data_AF-A0A351TU19-F1
#
_entry.id   AF-A0A351TU19-F1
#
_cell.length_a   1.000
_cell.length_b   1.000
_cell.length_c   1.000
_cell.angle_alpha   90.00
_cell.angle_beta   90.00
_cell.angle_gamma   90.00
#
_symmetry.space_group_name_H-M   'P 1'
#
loop_
_entity.id
_entity.type
_entity.pdbx_description
1 polymer ?
#
loop_
_entity_poly.entity_id
_entity_poly.type
_entity_poly.pdbx_seq_one_letter_code
_entity_poly.pdbx_strand_id
1 'polypeptide(L)'
;MLQQTRVEAVKPYFERFMKAFPDIAALANAEEEMLLKLWEGLGYYNRVRNLQKAAIQIESIYGGRMPDTYEELLKLSGIGSYTAGAIASIAFGKPVAAVDGNVLRVASRLRRDERPVTDPKVKESVERELKAVMPADRPGDFNQAMMEIGACVCVPNGAPLCEKCPLESYCMAHMAGTEQEYPKKQAKKPRKIEEKTILIVRDGNRVAVRKRDGKGLLAGMYEFPSMEGFHTAGEVAAYLTENGLKILQIHSLEEAKHIFTHREWRMKGYMVRTDKLEPERTGGFTEGWLYIEPGETRDKYPIPSAFGVYTKYLDIRLGKERYEEDLNK
;
A
#
# COMPACT_ATOMS: atom_id res chain seq x y z
N MET A 1 -5.22 -1.82 7.75
CA MET A 1 -5.11 -2.40 6.38
C MET A 1 -6.07 -1.79 5.35
N LEU A 2 -7.32 -1.46 5.71
CA LEU A 2 -8.34 -0.97 4.77
C LEU A 2 -8.12 0.45 4.20
N GLN A 3 -7.12 1.19 4.70
CA GLN A 3 -6.79 2.51 4.15
C GLN A 3 -6.37 2.40 2.67
N GLN A 4 -7.23 2.79 1.73
CA GLN A 4 -6.98 2.69 0.28
C GLN A 4 -6.77 1.24 -0.23
N THR A 5 -7.34 0.25 0.46
CA THR A 5 -7.30 -1.15 0.02
C THR A 5 -8.70 -1.76 0.15
N ARG A 6 -9.16 -2.50 -0.87
CA ARG A 6 -10.48 -3.14 -0.87
C ARG A 6 -10.57 -4.25 0.17
N VAL A 7 -11.75 -4.46 0.74
CA VAL A 7 -12.01 -5.47 1.80
C VAL A 7 -11.58 -6.87 1.36
N GLU A 8 -12.00 -7.34 0.17
CA GLU A 8 -11.64 -8.67 -0.33
C GLU A 8 -10.14 -8.89 -0.45
N ALA A 9 -9.38 -7.84 -0.79
CA ALA A 9 -7.93 -7.94 -0.85
C ALA A 9 -7.28 -7.98 0.55
N VAL A 10 -7.95 -7.45 1.59
CA VAL A 10 -7.44 -7.37 2.95
C VAL A 10 -7.73 -8.63 3.77
N LYS A 11 -8.86 -9.31 3.55
CA LYS A 11 -9.26 -10.50 4.34
C LYS A 11 -8.11 -11.50 4.61
N PRO A 12 -7.45 -12.09 3.59
CA PRO A 12 -6.39 -13.07 3.83
C PRO A 12 -5.13 -12.45 4.45
N TYR A 13 -4.92 -11.13 4.30
CA TYR A 13 -3.82 -10.42 4.94
C TYR A 13 -4.09 -10.18 6.42
N PHE A 14 -5.32 -9.85 6.78
CA PHE A 14 -5.71 -9.63 8.16
C PHE A 14 -5.60 -10.93 8.96
N GLU A 15 -6.12 -12.04 8.43
CA GLU A 15 -6.09 -13.35 9.10
C GLU A 15 -4.66 -13.80 9.43
N ARG A 16 -3.74 -13.75 8.44
CA ARG A 16 -2.34 -14.13 8.69
C ARG A 16 -1.62 -13.16 9.62
N PHE A 17 -1.93 -11.86 9.55
CA PHE A 17 -1.29 -10.85 10.37
C PHE A 17 -1.70 -11.00 11.83
N MET A 18 -2.98 -11.27 12.10
CA MET A 18 -3.48 -11.60 13.44
C MET A 18 -2.95 -12.94 13.94
N LYS A 19 -2.73 -13.93 13.07
CA LYS A 19 -2.09 -15.20 13.45
C LYS A 19 -0.64 -15.00 13.90
N ALA A 20 0.11 -14.13 13.23
CA ALA A 20 1.50 -13.85 13.58
C ALA A 20 1.63 -12.86 14.75
N PHE A 21 0.76 -11.86 14.82
CA PHE A 21 0.74 -10.79 15.82
C PHE A 21 -0.64 -10.73 16.49
N PRO A 22 -0.92 -11.63 17.45
CA PRO A 22 -2.24 -11.74 18.07
C PRO A 22 -2.61 -10.54 18.95
N ASP A 23 -1.62 -9.79 19.45
CA ASP A 23 -1.81 -8.63 20.32
C ASP A 23 -0.84 -7.49 20.02
N ILE A 24 -0.99 -6.38 20.75
CA ILE A 24 -0.20 -5.16 20.59
C ILE A 24 1.28 -5.42 20.91
N ALA A 25 1.56 -6.20 21.95
CA ALA A 25 2.93 -6.51 22.38
C ALA A 25 3.68 -7.35 21.33
N ALA A 26 3.03 -8.34 20.73
CA ALA A 26 3.59 -9.17 19.66
C ALA A 26 3.95 -8.31 18.43
N LEU A 27 3.09 -7.36 18.07
CA LEU A 27 3.36 -6.42 16.98
C LEU A 27 4.49 -5.44 17.33
N ALA A 28 4.53 -4.92 18.55
CA ALA A 28 5.56 -3.99 19.01
C ALA A 28 6.96 -4.62 18.95
N ASN A 29 7.08 -5.91 19.30
CA ASN A 29 8.32 -6.67 19.32
C ASN A 29 8.69 -7.32 17.97
N ALA A 30 7.87 -7.15 16.93
CA ALA A 30 8.09 -7.79 15.64
C ALA A 30 9.38 -7.30 14.95
N GLU A 31 10.12 -8.21 14.33
CA GLU A 31 11.24 -7.81 13.46
C GLU A 31 10.73 -7.12 12.18
N GLU A 32 11.43 -6.08 11.71
CA GLU A 32 10.99 -5.30 10.55
C GLU A 32 10.83 -6.18 9.30
N GLU A 33 11.70 -7.16 9.11
CA GLU A 33 11.65 -8.03 7.93
C GLU A 33 10.39 -8.89 7.90
N MET A 34 10.02 -9.49 9.04
CA MET A 34 8.77 -10.24 9.19
C MET A 34 7.54 -9.34 8.97
N LEU A 35 7.58 -8.11 9.50
CA LEU A 35 6.52 -7.12 9.34
C LEU A 35 6.30 -6.75 7.87
N LEU A 36 7.38 -6.43 7.15
CA LEU A 36 7.32 -6.11 5.71
C LEU A 36 6.88 -7.32 4.90
N LYS A 37 7.29 -8.52 5.31
CA LYS A 37 6.92 -9.75 4.63
C LYS A 37 5.44 -10.06 4.75
N LEU A 38 4.88 -9.98 5.95
CA LEU A 38 3.45 -10.17 6.16
C LEU A 38 2.61 -9.09 5.46
N TRP A 39 3.16 -7.91 5.19
CA TRP A 39 2.51 -6.82 4.47
C TRP A 39 2.75 -6.84 2.95
N GLU A 40 3.63 -7.71 2.47
CA GLU A 40 4.04 -7.80 1.06
C GLU A 40 2.83 -7.99 0.15
N GLY A 41 2.65 -7.05 -0.78
CA GLY A 41 1.52 -7.05 -1.72
C GLY A 41 0.37 -6.08 -1.39
N LEU A 42 0.25 -5.58 -0.14
CA LEU A 42 -0.77 -4.55 0.19
C LEU A 42 -0.40 -3.14 -0.28
N GLY A 43 0.88 -2.92 -0.59
CA GLY A 43 1.41 -1.59 -0.90
C GLY A 43 1.37 -0.63 0.30
N TYR A 44 1.85 0.59 0.09
CA TYR A 44 1.95 1.64 1.12
C TYR A 44 2.58 1.13 2.42
N TYR A 45 3.81 0.61 2.35
CA TYR A 45 4.53 -0.02 3.47
C TYR A 45 4.77 0.91 4.68
N ASN A 46 4.71 2.23 4.50
CA ASN A 46 4.72 3.16 5.64
C ASN A 46 3.54 2.93 6.60
N ARG A 47 2.41 2.38 6.12
CA ARG A 47 1.28 2.03 6.99
C ARG A 47 1.67 1.00 8.03
N VAL A 48 2.35 -0.08 7.63
CA VAL A 48 2.73 -1.13 8.57
C VAL A 48 3.82 -0.67 9.54
N ARG A 49 4.78 0.13 9.05
CA ARG A 49 5.80 0.75 9.92
C ARG A 49 5.19 1.67 10.95
N ASN A 50 4.25 2.53 10.56
CA ASN A 50 3.58 3.40 11.50
C ASN A 50 2.67 2.60 12.46
N LEU A 51 2.04 1.52 12.00
CA LEU A 51 1.28 0.62 12.85
C LEU A 51 2.15 -0.02 13.94
N GLN A 52 3.35 -0.48 13.60
CA GLN A 52 4.30 -0.97 14.60
C GLN A 52 4.77 0.15 15.54
N LYS A 53 5.09 1.34 15.02
CA LYS A 53 5.44 2.50 15.88
C LYS A 53 4.33 2.84 16.85
N ALA A 54 3.07 2.80 16.42
CA ALA A 54 1.93 2.98 17.30
C ALA A 54 1.83 1.88 18.36
N ALA A 55 2.07 0.61 18.00
CA ALA A 55 2.12 -0.48 18.97
C ALA A 55 3.21 -0.25 20.04
N ILE A 56 4.41 0.15 19.62
CA ILE A 56 5.51 0.51 20.54
C ILE A 56 5.10 1.68 21.44
N GLN A 57 4.46 2.72 20.89
CA GLN A 57 3.94 3.86 21.67
C GLN A 57 2.90 3.40 22.70
N ILE A 58 2.00 2.48 22.35
CA ILE A 58 0.99 1.94 23.26
C ILE A 58 1.63 1.16 24.41
N GLU A 59 2.62 0.32 24.12
CA GLU A 59 3.40 -0.39 25.16
C GLU A 59 4.09 0.60 26.10
N SER A 60 4.85 1.56 25.56
CA SER A 60 5.70 2.44 26.37
C SER A 60 4.95 3.55 27.11
N ILE A 61 3.91 4.14 26.51
CA ILE A 61 3.22 5.33 27.03
C ILE A 61 1.93 4.95 27.74
N TYR A 62 1.21 3.94 27.23
CA TYR A 62 -0.12 3.56 27.70
C TYR A 62 -0.13 2.18 28.41
N GLY A 63 1.03 1.60 28.69
CA GLY A 63 1.16 0.33 29.44
C GLY A 63 0.52 -0.86 28.72
N GLY A 64 0.62 -0.90 27.40
CA GLY A 64 0.07 -1.96 26.55
C GLY A 64 -1.45 -1.88 26.34
N ARG A 65 -2.11 -0.85 26.87
CA ARG A 65 -3.55 -0.64 26.69
C ARG A 65 -3.82 0.40 25.61
N MET A 66 -4.59 0.01 24.60
CA MET A 66 -5.04 0.94 23.55
C MET A 66 -5.84 2.09 24.17
N PRO A 67 -5.49 3.36 23.90
CA PRO A 67 -6.28 4.49 24.38
C PRO A 67 -7.68 4.51 23.74
N ASP A 68 -8.70 4.88 24.52
CA ASP A 68 -10.11 4.77 24.12
C ASP A 68 -10.73 6.10 23.67
N THR A 69 -9.99 7.22 23.76
CA THR A 69 -10.46 8.56 23.35
C THR A 69 -9.90 8.97 21.99
N TYR A 70 -10.67 9.78 21.26
CA TYR A 70 -10.27 10.27 19.94
C TYR A 70 -8.98 11.08 19.98
N GLU A 71 -8.84 11.95 20.99
CA GLU A 71 -7.71 12.85 21.16
C GLU A 71 -6.41 12.08 21.44
N GLU A 72 -6.47 11.00 22.23
CA GLU A 72 -5.31 10.15 22.49
C GLU A 72 -4.97 9.27 21.28
N LEU A 73 -5.98 8.72 20.61
CA LEU A 73 -5.79 7.94 19.37
C LEU A 73 -5.08 8.75 18.28
N LEU A 74 -5.39 10.05 18.14
CA LEU A 74 -4.73 10.94 17.18
C LEU A 74 -3.23 11.15 17.44
N LYS A 75 -2.74 10.90 18.66
CA LYS A 75 -1.32 11.04 19.00
C LYS A 75 -0.48 9.86 18.50
N LEU A 76 -1.13 8.73 18.19
CA LEU A 76 -0.45 7.52 17.74
C LEU A 76 0.01 7.60 16.28
N SER A 77 1.18 7.03 16.00
CA SER A 77 1.78 7.06 14.68
C SER A 77 0.88 6.41 13.62
N GLY A 78 0.60 7.12 12.53
CA GLY A 78 -0.21 6.60 11.42
C GLY A 78 -1.72 6.56 11.67
N ILE A 79 -2.19 7.05 12.83
CA ILE A 79 -3.61 7.22 13.12
C ILE A 79 -4.02 8.67 12.80
N GLY A 80 -4.79 8.85 11.72
CA GLY A 80 -5.43 10.13 11.38
C GLY A 80 -6.90 10.16 11.77
N SER A 81 -7.60 11.29 11.51
CA SER A 81 -9.00 11.52 11.95
C SER A 81 -9.96 10.38 11.64
N TYR A 82 -9.88 9.81 10.43
CA TYR A 82 -10.70 8.66 10.04
C TYR A 82 -10.44 7.44 10.94
N THR A 83 -9.17 7.07 11.13
CA THR A 83 -8.81 5.86 11.87
C THR A 83 -9.08 6.04 13.37
N ALA A 84 -8.82 7.23 13.91
CA ALA A 84 -9.18 7.55 15.29
C ALA A 84 -10.69 7.48 15.50
N GLY A 85 -11.50 8.07 14.60
CA GLY A 85 -12.96 8.00 14.68
C GLY A 85 -13.48 6.56 14.55
N ALA A 86 -12.92 5.77 13.62
CA ALA A 86 -13.30 4.37 13.44
C ALA A 86 -13.01 3.53 14.69
N ILE A 87 -11.80 3.63 15.26
CA ILE A 87 -11.43 2.89 16.47
C ILE A 87 -12.27 3.34 17.66
N ALA A 88 -12.36 4.65 17.91
CA ALA A 88 -13.10 5.21 19.05
C ALA A 88 -14.57 4.79 19.03
N SER A 89 -15.21 4.83 17.86
CA SER A 89 -16.63 4.47 17.73
C SER A 89 -16.89 2.97 17.74
N ILE A 90 -16.16 2.19 16.94
CA ILE A 90 -16.43 0.76 16.76
C ILE A 90 -15.95 -0.06 17.96
N ALA A 91 -14.74 0.20 18.45
CA ALA A 91 -14.15 -0.58 19.54
C ALA A 91 -14.54 -0.07 20.93
N PHE A 92 -14.78 1.25 21.07
CA PHE A 92 -14.96 1.90 22.37
C PHE A 92 -16.30 2.64 22.52
N GLY A 93 -17.20 2.56 21.54
CA GLY A 93 -18.54 3.14 21.62
C GLY A 93 -18.56 4.66 21.77
N LYS A 94 -17.48 5.38 21.42
CA LYS A 94 -17.44 6.84 21.52
C LYS A 94 -18.18 7.49 20.34
N PRO A 95 -19.01 8.53 20.57
CA PRO A 95 -19.78 9.20 19.52
C PRO A 95 -18.91 10.15 18.68
N VAL A 96 -18.09 9.55 17.81
CA VAL A 96 -17.13 10.23 16.94
C VAL A 96 -17.32 9.75 15.51
N ALA A 97 -17.44 10.69 14.57
CA ALA A 97 -17.60 10.39 13.15
C ALA A 97 -16.32 9.80 12.53
N ALA A 98 -16.47 8.77 11.71
CA ALA A 98 -15.38 8.15 10.96
C ALA A 98 -15.59 8.36 9.45
N VAL A 99 -14.95 9.38 8.89
CA VAL A 99 -15.19 9.79 7.50
C VAL A 99 -14.06 9.34 6.58
N ASP A 100 -14.34 8.35 5.73
CA ASP A 100 -13.46 7.88 4.66
C ASP A 100 -13.93 8.36 3.26
N GLY A 101 -13.30 7.86 2.20
CA GLY A 101 -13.70 8.18 0.83
C GLY A 101 -15.07 7.63 0.41
N ASN A 102 -15.58 6.60 1.10
CA ASN A 102 -16.92 6.07 0.89
C ASN A 102 -17.96 7.02 1.50
N VAL A 103 -17.76 7.38 2.76
CA VAL A 103 -18.62 8.32 3.49
C VAL A 103 -18.64 9.68 2.82
N LEU A 104 -17.50 10.22 2.38
CA LEU A 104 -17.44 11.49 1.64
C LEU A 104 -18.26 11.47 0.35
N ARG A 105 -18.24 10.36 -0.39
CA ARG A 105 -19.05 10.20 -1.60
C ARG A 105 -20.54 10.14 -1.28
N VAL A 106 -20.92 9.36 -0.28
CA VAL A 106 -22.32 9.26 0.17
C VAL A 106 -22.81 10.64 0.60
N ALA A 107 -22.09 11.32 1.50
CA ALA A 107 -22.45 12.65 1.98
C ALA A 107 -22.53 13.70 0.85
N SER A 108 -21.57 13.69 -0.08
CA SER A 108 -21.58 14.61 -1.22
C SER A 108 -22.78 14.39 -2.15
N ARG A 109 -23.16 13.13 -2.43
CA ARG A 109 -24.37 12.83 -3.22
C ARG A 109 -25.65 13.18 -2.47
N LEU A 110 -25.74 12.86 -1.17
CA LEU A 110 -26.90 13.22 -0.35
C LEU A 110 -27.20 14.73 -0.41
N ARG A 111 -26.15 15.55 -0.42
CA ARG A 111 -26.26 17.02 -0.33
C ARG A 111 -26.06 17.77 -1.65
N ARG A 112 -25.76 17.07 -2.75
CA ARG A 112 -25.24 17.69 -3.98
C ARG A 112 -24.09 18.66 -3.71
N ASP A 113 -23.14 18.22 -2.89
CA ASP A 113 -22.03 19.07 -2.45
C ASP A 113 -21.03 19.30 -3.59
N GLU A 114 -21.00 20.52 -4.11
CA GLU A 114 -20.10 20.99 -5.17
C GLU A 114 -18.64 21.18 -4.70
N ARG A 115 -18.39 21.17 -3.39
CA ARG A 115 -17.05 21.38 -2.87
C ARG A 115 -16.17 20.15 -3.15
N PRO A 116 -14.91 20.32 -3.58
CA PRO A 116 -14.03 19.19 -3.83
C PRO A 116 -13.73 18.40 -2.55
N VAL A 117 -14.00 17.08 -2.55
CA VAL A 117 -13.75 16.22 -1.38
C VAL A 117 -12.27 16.04 -1.04
N THR A 118 -11.37 16.57 -1.87
CA THR A 118 -9.94 16.66 -1.59
C THR A 118 -9.55 17.84 -0.69
N ASP A 119 -10.48 18.78 -0.44
CA ASP A 119 -10.30 19.86 0.52
C ASP A 119 -10.53 19.34 1.95
N PRO A 120 -9.54 19.45 2.86
CA PRO A 120 -9.68 19.05 4.26
C PRO A 120 -10.89 19.66 4.96
N LYS A 121 -11.27 20.91 4.62
CA LYS A 121 -12.42 21.60 5.23
C LYS A 121 -13.75 20.92 4.92
N VAL A 122 -13.86 20.28 3.74
CA VAL A 122 -15.05 19.51 3.38
C VAL A 122 -15.16 18.29 4.28
N LYS A 123 -14.05 17.59 4.50
CA LYS A 123 -14.02 16.45 5.41
C LYS A 123 -14.42 16.84 6.84
N GLU A 124 -13.87 17.92 7.37
CA GLU A 124 -14.22 18.44 8.69
C GLU A 124 -15.70 18.86 8.79
N SER A 125 -16.27 19.44 7.73
CA SER A 125 -17.70 19.76 7.65
C SER A 125 -18.54 18.48 7.76
N VAL A 126 -18.21 17.46 6.96
CA VAL A 126 -18.93 16.18 6.95
C VAL A 126 -18.78 15.46 8.29
N GLU A 127 -17.60 15.48 8.91
CA GLU A 127 -17.37 14.91 10.25
C GLU A 127 -18.29 15.58 11.30
N ARG A 128 -18.42 16.91 11.27
CA ARG A 128 -19.32 17.66 12.17
C ARG A 128 -20.79 17.33 11.95
N GLU A 129 -21.21 17.28 10.69
CA GLU A 129 -22.60 16.98 10.30
C GLU A 129 -23.01 15.57 10.72
N LEU A 130 -22.16 14.58 10.46
CA LEU A 130 -22.43 13.20 10.84
C LEU A 130 -22.44 13.03 12.36
N LYS A 131 -21.54 13.70 13.08
CA LYS A 131 -21.57 13.69 14.55
C LYS A 131 -22.88 14.24 15.12
N ALA A 132 -23.47 15.25 14.49
CA ALA A 132 -24.72 15.86 14.96
C ALA A 132 -25.96 14.96 14.82
N VAL A 133 -25.93 14.01 13.88
CA VAL A 133 -27.04 13.06 13.64
C VAL A 133 -26.74 11.63 14.11
N MET A 134 -25.54 11.42 14.66
CA MET A 134 -25.09 10.10 15.10
C MET A 134 -25.88 9.64 16.32
N PRO A 135 -26.43 8.41 16.32
CA PRO A 135 -27.06 7.84 17.51
C PRO A 135 -26.02 7.57 18.59
N ALA A 136 -26.28 8.06 19.81
CA ALA A 136 -25.34 7.97 20.92
C ALA A 136 -25.17 6.54 21.47
N ASP A 137 -26.17 5.67 21.30
CA ASP A 137 -26.20 4.28 21.76
C ASP A 137 -25.48 3.31 20.80
N ARG A 138 -25.25 3.70 19.54
CA ARG A 138 -24.66 2.84 18.50
C ARG A 138 -23.77 3.59 17.49
N PRO A 139 -22.79 4.39 17.94
CA PRO A 139 -21.96 5.20 17.05
C PRO A 139 -21.09 4.36 16.09
N GLY A 140 -20.63 3.18 16.54
CA GLY A 140 -19.90 2.22 15.72
C GLY A 140 -20.74 1.71 14.54
N ASP A 141 -21.95 1.23 14.82
CA ASP A 141 -22.88 0.75 13.80
C ASP A 141 -23.22 1.83 12.78
N PHE A 142 -23.44 3.07 13.23
CA PHE A 142 -23.71 4.20 12.34
C PHE A 142 -22.54 4.46 11.37
N ASN A 143 -21.31 4.53 11.89
CA ASN A 143 -20.13 4.73 11.05
C ASN A 143 -19.94 3.57 10.06
N GLN A 144 -20.09 2.33 10.53
CA GLN A 144 -19.96 1.16 9.68
C GLN A 144 -21.05 1.11 8.60
N ALA A 145 -22.29 1.42 8.93
CA ALA A 145 -23.38 1.52 7.97
C ALA A 145 -23.10 2.57 6.89
N MET A 146 -22.61 3.76 7.26
CA MET A 146 -22.24 4.80 6.29
C MET A 146 -21.11 4.36 5.35
N MET A 147 -20.10 3.67 5.88
CA MET A 147 -19.02 3.08 5.08
C MET A 147 -19.54 2.00 4.14
N GLU A 148 -20.40 1.10 4.63
CA GLU A 148 -20.94 -0.05 3.91
C GLU A 148 -21.90 0.39 2.78
N ILE A 149 -22.75 1.39 3.03
CA ILE A 149 -23.58 2.01 1.99
C ILE A 149 -22.70 2.52 0.85
N GLY A 150 -21.62 3.22 1.16
CA GLY A 150 -20.70 3.68 0.13
C GLY A 150 -20.00 2.52 -0.59
N ALA A 151 -19.59 1.48 0.12
CA ALA A 151 -18.87 0.35 -0.45
C ALA A 151 -19.74 -0.52 -1.36
N CYS A 152 -20.99 -0.78 -0.98
CA CYS A 152 -21.83 -1.83 -1.57
C CYS A 152 -23.02 -1.30 -2.41
N VAL A 153 -23.49 -0.07 -2.16
CA VAL A 153 -24.70 0.48 -2.81
C VAL A 153 -24.37 1.75 -3.60
N CYS A 154 -23.88 2.77 -2.90
CA CYS A 154 -23.50 4.06 -3.46
C CYS A 154 -22.07 3.97 -4.02
N VAL A 155 -21.87 3.06 -4.98
CA VAL A 155 -20.55 2.70 -5.53
C VAL A 155 -19.91 3.83 -6.37
N PRO A 156 -18.58 3.87 -6.49
CA PRO A 156 -17.87 4.80 -7.37
C PRO A 156 -17.75 4.23 -8.81
N ASN A 157 -17.41 5.09 -9.78
CA ASN A 157 -17.07 4.71 -11.16
C ASN A 157 -18.17 3.91 -11.89
N GLY A 158 -19.43 4.27 -11.66
CA GLY A 158 -20.58 3.64 -12.30
C GLY A 158 -21.88 4.19 -11.71
N ALA A 159 -23.01 3.69 -12.21
CA ALA A 159 -24.32 3.98 -11.66
C ALA A 159 -24.42 3.37 -10.24
N PRO A 160 -24.71 4.18 -9.20
CA PRO A 160 -25.05 3.64 -7.88
C PRO A 160 -26.37 2.85 -7.93
N LEU A 161 -26.53 1.90 -7.01
CA LEU A 161 -27.75 1.09 -6.87
C LEU A 161 -28.79 1.85 -6.02
N CYS A 162 -29.24 3.02 -6.52
CA CYS A 162 -30.10 3.94 -5.78
C CYS A 162 -31.41 3.30 -5.33
N GLU A 163 -31.98 2.40 -6.12
CA GLU A 163 -33.20 1.65 -5.83
C GLU A 163 -33.07 0.67 -4.64
N LYS A 164 -31.83 0.40 -4.21
CA LYS A 164 -31.52 -0.41 -3.01
C LYS A 164 -30.98 0.44 -1.87
N CYS A 165 -30.93 1.76 -2.04
CA CYS A 165 -30.30 2.65 -1.08
C CYS A 165 -31.27 3.00 0.06
N PRO A 166 -30.91 2.72 1.33
CA PRO A 166 -31.76 3.10 2.45
C PRO A 166 -31.87 4.62 2.63
N LEU A 167 -31.07 5.40 1.89
CA LEU A 167 -31.06 6.86 1.93
C LEU A 167 -31.65 7.49 0.66
N GLU A 168 -32.26 6.70 -0.22
CA GLU A 168 -32.82 7.14 -1.50
C GLU A 168 -33.72 8.38 -1.34
N SER A 169 -34.69 8.31 -0.42
CA SER A 169 -35.66 9.38 -0.14
C SER A 169 -35.06 10.67 0.42
N TYR A 170 -33.79 10.65 0.83
CA TYR A 170 -33.06 11.81 1.35
C TYR A 170 -32.01 12.34 0.37
N CYS A 171 -31.76 11.63 -0.74
CA CYS A 171 -30.63 11.92 -1.59
C CYS A 171 -30.96 12.99 -2.64
N MET A 172 -30.42 14.20 -2.44
CA MET A 172 -30.64 15.31 -3.38
C MET A 172 -30.09 15.03 -4.78
N ALA A 173 -28.95 14.33 -4.89
CA ALA A 173 -28.41 13.98 -6.20
C ALA A 173 -29.29 12.96 -6.92
N HIS A 174 -29.91 12.03 -6.20
CA HIS A 174 -30.83 11.05 -6.78
C HIS A 174 -32.12 11.70 -7.28
N MET A 175 -32.74 12.56 -6.47
CA MET A 175 -33.92 13.34 -6.88
C MET A 175 -33.66 14.18 -8.14
N ALA A 176 -32.41 14.60 -8.36
CA ALA A 176 -32.00 15.37 -9.52
C ALA A 176 -31.40 14.52 -10.67
N GLY A 177 -31.20 13.21 -10.50
CA GLY A 177 -30.53 12.34 -11.48
C GLY A 177 -29.07 12.70 -11.76
N THR A 178 -28.34 13.23 -10.76
CA THR A 178 -26.97 13.79 -10.89
C THR A 178 -25.93 13.05 -10.05
N GLU A 179 -26.19 11.83 -9.58
CA GLU A 179 -25.32 11.09 -8.65
C GLU A 179 -23.91 10.86 -9.19
N GLN A 180 -23.78 10.73 -10.51
CA GLN A 180 -22.49 10.52 -11.17
C GLN A 180 -21.64 11.78 -11.24
N GLU A 181 -22.23 12.97 -11.00
CA GLU A 181 -21.50 14.23 -10.94
C GLU A 181 -20.75 14.44 -9.61
N TYR A 182 -21.04 13.61 -8.61
CA TYR A 182 -20.50 13.70 -7.26
C TYR A 182 -19.74 12.42 -6.85
N PRO A 183 -18.68 12.54 -6.04
CA PRO A 183 -18.16 13.78 -5.46
C PRO A 183 -17.30 14.57 -6.45
N LYS A 184 -17.30 15.90 -6.31
CA LYS A 184 -16.33 16.75 -7.01
C LYS A 184 -14.92 16.45 -6.49
N LYS A 185 -13.95 16.38 -7.40
CA LYS A 185 -12.54 16.14 -7.09
C LYS A 185 -11.71 17.19 -7.81
N GLN A 186 -10.64 17.66 -7.16
CA GLN A 186 -9.66 18.49 -7.86
C GLN A 186 -8.97 17.68 -8.97
N ALA A 187 -8.60 18.38 -10.05
CA ALA A 187 -7.81 17.80 -11.11
C ALA A 187 -6.47 17.28 -10.53
N LYS A 188 -6.12 16.03 -10.86
CA LYS A 188 -4.85 15.45 -10.41
C LYS A 188 -3.72 16.11 -11.19
N LYS A 189 -2.65 16.50 -10.48
CA LYS A 189 -1.38 16.89 -11.13
C LYS A 189 -0.86 15.72 -11.97
N PRO A 190 -0.21 15.98 -13.12
CA PRO A 190 0.42 14.94 -13.90
C PRO A 190 1.48 14.22 -13.06
N ARG A 191 1.62 12.90 -13.26
CA ARG A 191 2.62 12.09 -12.56
C ARG A 191 4.00 12.41 -13.11
N LYS A 192 5.02 12.36 -12.25
CA LYS A 192 6.42 12.37 -12.71
C LYS A 192 6.74 11.02 -13.34
N ILE A 193 7.20 11.02 -14.60
CA ILE A 193 7.67 9.81 -15.28
C ILE A 193 9.16 9.64 -14.96
N GLU A 194 9.55 8.44 -14.57
CA GLU A 194 10.94 8.03 -14.34
C GLU A 194 11.23 6.81 -15.21
N GLU A 195 12.24 6.94 -16.06
CA GLU A 195 12.75 5.84 -16.89
C GLU A 195 13.84 5.10 -16.13
N LYS A 196 13.83 3.77 -16.21
CA LYS A 196 14.78 2.90 -15.50
C LYS A 196 15.17 1.71 -16.36
N THR A 197 16.41 1.26 -16.18
CA THR A 197 16.90 0.00 -16.72
C THR A 197 17.15 -0.96 -15.57
N ILE A 198 16.36 -2.03 -15.47
CA ILE A 198 16.40 -3.04 -14.40
C ILE A 198 17.31 -4.19 -14.83
N LEU A 199 18.20 -4.62 -13.94
CA LEU A 199 19.22 -5.60 -14.20
C LEU A 199 19.00 -6.85 -13.34
N ILE A 200 18.74 -7.97 -14.00
CA ILE A 200 18.66 -9.28 -13.36
C ILE A 200 20.02 -9.95 -13.51
N VAL A 201 20.94 -9.65 -12.59
CA VAL A 201 22.32 -10.17 -12.62
C VAL A 201 22.38 -11.50 -11.90
N ARG A 202 22.85 -12.56 -12.59
CA ARG A 202 22.87 -13.94 -12.09
C ARG A 202 24.23 -14.62 -12.27
N ASP A 203 24.56 -15.45 -11.29
CA ASP A 203 25.61 -16.47 -11.34
C ASP A 203 24.99 -17.79 -10.86
N GLY A 204 24.95 -18.78 -11.76
CA GLY A 204 24.19 -20.01 -11.56
C GLY A 204 22.73 -19.71 -11.21
N ASN A 205 22.29 -20.21 -10.05
CA ASN A 205 20.93 -19.98 -9.56
C ASN A 205 20.76 -18.67 -8.79
N ARG A 206 21.85 -18.07 -8.28
CA ARG A 206 21.79 -16.88 -7.42
C ARG A 206 21.51 -15.62 -8.24
N VAL A 207 20.91 -14.63 -7.58
CA VAL A 207 20.60 -13.31 -8.16
C VAL A 207 21.07 -12.20 -7.23
N ALA A 208 21.58 -11.12 -7.82
CA ALA A 208 21.89 -9.90 -7.09
C ALA A 208 20.61 -9.13 -6.75
N VAL A 209 20.45 -8.76 -5.48
CA VAL A 209 19.46 -7.80 -4.99
C VAL A 209 20.12 -6.81 -4.06
N ARG A 210 19.50 -5.67 -3.79
CA ARG A 210 19.95 -4.75 -2.74
C ARG A 210 18.79 -4.27 -1.89
N LYS A 211 19.05 -3.97 -0.62
CA LYS A 211 18.07 -3.35 0.27
C LYS A 211 18.02 -1.85 -0.03
N ARG A 212 16.83 -1.31 -0.29
CA ARG A 212 16.61 0.13 -0.47
C ARG A 212 16.79 0.83 0.88
N ASP A 213 17.22 2.10 0.82
CA ASP A 213 17.33 2.96 2.00
C ASP A 213 16.06 2.97 2.86
N GLY A 214 16.23 3.20 4.16
CA GLY A 214 15.12 3.30 5.12
C GLY A 214 14.20 4.51 4.92
N LYS A 215 14.43 5.35 3.89
CA LYS A 215 13.65 6.55 3.58
C LYS A 215 13.25 6.57 2.11
N GLY A 216 12.14 7.23 1.80
CA GLY A 216 11.67 7.45 0.43
C GLY A 216 10.78 6.33 -0.12
N LEU A 217 10.71 6.24 -1.46
CA LEU A 217 9.83 5.30 -2.16
C LEU A 217 10.30 3.86 -1.93
N LEU A 218 9.37 2.97 -1.56
CA LEU A 218 9.65 1.54 -1.30
C LEU A 218 10.78 1.32 -0.28
N ALA A 219 10.88 2.22 0.72
CA ALA A 219 11.91 2.18 1.75
C ALA A 219 12.02 0.80 2.42
N GLY A 220 13.26 0.34 2.65
CA GLY A 220 13.59 -0.93 3.31
C GLY A 220 13.18 -2.21 2.57
N MET A 221 12.61 -2.11 1.37
CA MET A 221 12.33 -3.27 0.52
C MET A 221 13.56 -3.66 -0.30
N TYR A 222 13.58 -4.89 -0.81
CA TYR A 222 14.62 -5.34 -1.72
C TYR A 222 14.26 -5.02 -3.16
N GLU A 223 15.28 -4.72 -3.96
CA GLU A 223 15.14 -4.46 -5.39
C GLU A 223 16.27 -5.11 -6.19
N PHE A 224 16.00 -5.30 -7.48
CA PHE A 224 17.04 -5.62 -8.44
C PHE A 224 17.91 -4.38 -8.71
N PRO A 225 19.21 -4.55 -8.98
CA PRO A 225 20.06 -3.45 -9.43
C PRO A 225 19.44 -2.72 -10.62
N SER A 226 19.58 -1.40 -10.67
CA SER A 226 18.96 -0.59 -11.71
C SER A 226 19.77 0.65 -12.06
N MET A 227 19.74 1.05 -13.33
CA MET A 227 20.29 2.31 -13.84
C MET A 227 19.16 3.32 -14.11
N GLU A 228 19.44 4.61 -13.94
CA GLU A 228 18.49 5.68 -14.28
C GLU A 228 18.48 5.93 -15.79
N GLY A 229 17.29 6.03 -16.38
CA GLY A 229 17.13 6.15 -17.83
C GLY A 229 17.05 4.80 -18.55
N PHE A 230 16.84 4.87 -19.86
CA PHE A 230 16.87 3.72 -20.74
C PHE A 230 18.24 3.52 -21.35
N HIS A 231 18.80 2.33 -21.12
CA HIS A 231 20.08 1.92 -21.66
C HIS A 231 19.94 0.73 -22.61
N THR A 232 20.84 0.68 -23.57
CA THR A 232 21.04 -0.44 -24.49
C THR A 232 21.81 -1.57 -23.80
N ALA A 233 21.76 -2.79 -24.37
CA ALA A 233 22.53 -3.91 -23.84
C ALA A 233 24.05 -3.63 -23.82
N GLY A 234 24.56 -2.89 -24.81
CA GLY A 234 25.98 -2.53 -24.86
C GLY A 234 26.40 -1.60 -23.72
N GLU A 235 25.60 -0.57 -23.43
CA GLU A 235 25.85 0.35 -22.31
C GLU A 235 25.75 -0.36 -20.96
N VAL A 236 24.78 -1.27 -20.79
CA VAL A 236 24.66 -2.09 -19.58
C VAL A 236 25.89 -2.98 -19.40
N ALA A 237 26.33 -3.66 -20.47
CA ALA A 237 27.49 -4.54 -20.39
C ALA A 237 28.78 -3.77 -20.07
N ALA A 238 28.98 -2.60 -20.70
CA ALA A 238 30.12 -1.72 -20.41
C ALA A 238 30.10 -1.27 -18.95
N TYR A 239 28.96 -0.77 -18.46
CA TYR A 239 28.81 -0.29 -17.10
C TYR A 239 29.06 -1.39 -16.05
N LEU A 240 28.52 -2.60 -16.25
CA LEU A 240 28.77 -3.70 -15.32
C LEU A 240 30.24 -4.17 -15.34
N THR A 241 30.89 -4.12 -16.51
CA THR A 241 32.33 -4.45 -16.64
C THR A 241 33.21 -3.42 -15.92
N GLU A 242 32.91 -2.13 -16.06
CA GLU A 242 33.57 -1.06 -15.32
C GLU A 242 33.43 -1.21 -13.79
N ASN A 243 32.30 -1.77 -13.35
CA ASN A 243 32.02 -2.10 -11.96
C ASN A 243 32.50 -3.50 -11.54
N GLY A 244 33.38 -4.13 -12.32
CA GLY A 244 34.14 -5.32 -11.92
C GLY A 244 33.42 -6.66 -12.13
N LEU A 245 32.34 -6.70 -12.91
CA LEU A 245 31.66 -7.95 -13.30
C LEU A 245 32.10 -8.40 -14.69
N LYS A 246 32.36 -9.69 -14.88
CA LYS A 246 32.66 -10.24 -16.20
C LYS A 246 31.41 -10.86 -16.82
N ILE A 247 30.85 -10.14 -17.78
CA ILE A 247 29.60 -10.50 -18.43
C ILE A 247 29.81 -11.65 -19.42
N LEU A 248 29.07 -12.75 -19.24
CA LEU A 248 29.05 -13.90 -20.15
C LEU A 248 27.96 -13.74 -21.20
N GLN A 249 26.75 -13.34 -20.79
CA GLN A 249 25.59 -13.19 -21.67
C GLN A 249 24.69 -12.05 -21.17
N ILE A 250 24.06 -11.35 -22.10
CA ILE A 250 23.03 -10.35 -21.84
C ILE A 250 21.84 -10.56 -22.77
N HIS A 251 20.63 -10.59 -22.21
CA HIS A 251 19.39 -10.73 -22.96
C HIS A 251 18.39 -9.66 -22.54
N SER A 252 17.73 -9.04 -23.52
CA SER A 252 16.64 -8.10 -23.25
C SER A 252 15.43 -8.84 -22.69
N LEU A 253 14.80 -8.22 -21.69
CA LEU A 253 13.54 -8.65 -21.09
C LEU A 253 12.42 -7.69 -21.49
N GLU A 254 11.18 -8.10 -21.23
CA GLU A 254 9.99 -7.29 -21.46
C GLU A 254 10.07 -5.92 -20.79
N GLU A 255 9.59 -4.89 -21.51
CA GLU A 255 9.36 -3.58 -20.93
C GLU A 255 8.19 -3.63 -19.94
N ALA A 256 8.30 -2.90 -18.85
CA ALA A 256 7.30 -2.86 -17.81
C ALA A 256 6.96 -1.42 -17.42
N LYS A 257 5.69 -1.18 -17.11
CA LYS A 257 5.21 0.08 -16.56
C LYS A 257 4.60 -0.16 -15.20
N HIS A 258 5.02 0.61 -14.20
CA HIS A 258 4.44 0.59 -12.87
C HIS A 258 3.96 1.96 -12.44
N ILE A 259 2.71 2.05 -11.98
CA ILE A 259 2.06 3.31 -11.64
C ILE A 259 1.96 3.42 -10.12
N PHE A 260 2.61 4.45 -9.57
CA PHE A 260 2.40 4.92 -8.21
C PHE A 260 1.39 6.09 -8.19
N THR A 261 1.03 6.57 -6.99
CA THR A 261 0.11 7.71 -6.84
C THR A 261 0.62 8.97 -7.54
N HIS A 262 1.92 9.27 -7.40
CA HIS A 262 2.53 10.53 -7.85
C HIS A 262 3.66 10.33 -8.87
N ARG A 263 4.00 9.07 -9.20
CA ARG A 263 5.09 8.70 -10.12
C ARG A 263 4.66 7.56 -11.04
N GLU A 264 5.32 7.46 -12.18
CA GLU A 264 5.22 6.35 -13.11
C GLU A 264 6.63 5.88 -13.43
N TRP A 265 6.92 4.61 -13.17
CA TRP A 265 8.14 3.96 -13.63
C TRP A 265 7.89 3.33 -14.98
N ARG A 266 8.76 3.65 -15.94
CA ARG A 266 8.87 2.94 -17.22
C ARG A 266 10.20 2.22 -17.22
N MET A 267 10.17 0.92 -17.42
CA MET A 267 11.30 0.05 -17.16
C MET A 267 11.64 -0.79 -18.38
N LYS A 268 12.94 -0.84 -18.71
CA LYS A 268 13.53 -1.87 -19.58
C LYS A 268 14.27 -2.87 -18.72
N GLY A 269 14.13 -4.16 -19.00
CA GLY A 269 14.83 -5.20 -18.25
C GLY A 269 15.96 -5.84 -19.05
N TYR A 270 17.03 -6.24 -18.38
CA TYR A 270 18.03 -7.14 -18.94
C TYR A 270 18.34 -8.28 -17.99
N MET A 271 18.41 -9.51 -18.51
CA MET A 271 18.99 -10.66 -17.83
C MET A 271 20.48 -10.68 -18.15
N VAL A 272 21.32 -10.68 -17.12
CA VAL A 272 22.77 -10.64 -17.25
C VAL A 272 23.35 -11.86 -16.53
N ARG A 273 24.01 -12.73 -17.29
CA ARG A 273 24.77 -13.84 -16.72
C ARG A 273 26.22 -13.41 -16.56
N THR A 274 26.74 -13.53 -15.36
CA THR A 274 28.14 -13.24 -15.01
C THR A 274 28.86 -14.55 -14.65
N ASP A 275 30.19 -14.56 -14.71
CA ASP A 275 31.02 -15.69 -14.28
C ASP A 275 31.10 -15.83 -12.75
N LYS A 276 30.99 -14.70 -12.05
CA LYS A 276 30.87 -14.57 -10.60
C LYS A 276 30.02 -13.35 -10.28
N LEU A 277 29.23 -13.48 -9.21
CA LEU A 277 28.38 -12.39 -8.71
C LEU A 277 29.16 -11.38 -7.87
N GLU A 278 30.22 -11.82 -7.19
CA GLU A 278 31.14 -10.97 -6.44
C GLU A 278 32.08 -10.24 -7.41
N PRO A 279 31.98 -8.91 -7.51
CA PRO A 279 32.81 -8.14 -8.43
C PRO A 279 34.26 -8.11 -7.93
N GLU A 280 35.21 -8.02 -8.87
CA GLU A 280 36.64 -7.85 -8.54
C GLU A 280 36.95 -6.53 -7.86
N ARG A 281 36.02 -5.56 -7.96
CA ARG A 281 36.07 -4.27 -7.28
C ARG A 281 34.77 -4.07 -6.52
N THR A 282 34.87 -3.92 -5.20
CA THR A 282 33.74 -3.61 -4.33
C THR A 282 33.65 -2.10 -4.10
N GLY A 283 32.45 -1.54 -4.27
CA GLY A 283 32.16 -0.11 -4.05
C GLY A 283 31.36 0.50 -5.21
N GLY A 284 30.58 1.55 -4.93
CA GLY A 284 29.78 2.22 -5.96
C GLY A 284 28.52 1.43 -6.31
N PHE A 285 28.37 0.97 -7.56
CA PHE A 285 27.13 0.36 -8.04
C PHE A 285 26.79 -0.99 -7.40
N THR A 286 27.82 -1.78 -7.09
CA THR A 286 27.72 -3.13 -6.51
C THR A 286 27.69 -3.14 -4.98
N GLU A 287 27.79 -1.95 -4.36
CA GLU A 287 27.79 -1.82 -2.91
C GLU A 287 26.43 -2.22 -2.31
N GLY A 288 26.47 -3.01 -1.25
CA GLY A 288 25.27 -3.51 -0.57
C GLY A 288 24.48 -4.56 -1.36
N TRP A 289 25.06 -5.15 -2.41
CA TRP A 289 24.45 -6.29 -3.09
C TRP A 289 24.45 -7.52 -2.19
N LEU A 290 23.31 -8.18 -2.15
CA LEU A 290 23.13 -9.51 -1.59
C LEU A 290 22.92 -10.49 -2.73
N TYR A 291 23.52 -11.67 -2.59
CA TYR A 291 23.45 -12.74 -3.58
C TYR A 291 22.58 -13.84 -3.02
N ILE A 292 21.34 -13.87 -3.48
CA ILE A 292 20.32 -14.71 -2.87
C ILE A 292 19.91 -15.82 -3.83
N GLU A 293 19.50 -16.95 -3.30
CA GLU A 293 18.75 -17.90 -4.11
C GLU A 293 17.32 -17.38 -4.33
N PRO A 294 16.75 -17.51 -5.53
CA PRO A 294 15.39 -17.05 -5.81
C PRO A 294 14.35 -17.58 -4.83
N GLY A 295 14.53 -18.82 -4.35
CA GLY A 295 13.67 -19.41 -3.32
C GLY A 295 13.64 -18.62 -2.01
N GLU A 296 14.72 -17.94 -1.62
CA GLU A 296 14.80 -17.19 -0.36
C GLU A 296 13.94 -15.92 -0.36
N THR A 297 13.58 -15.40 -1.54
CA THR A 297 12.62 -14.28 -1.63
C THR A 297 11.24 -14.65 -1.12
N ARG A 298 10.93 -15.96 -1.06
CA ARG A 298 9.70 -16.44 -0.44
C ARG A 298 9.65 -16.09 1.04
N ASP A 299 10.76 -16.03 1.76
CA ASP A 299 10.68 -15.92 3.22
C ASP A 299 11.46 -14.74 3.79
N LYS A 300 12.56 -14.33 3.15
CA LYS A 300 13.52 -13.36 3.73
C LYS A 300 13.53 -11.99 3.05
N TYR A 301 13.37 -11.94 1.72
CA TYR A 301 13.64 -10.73 0.94
C TYR A 301 12.38 -10.18 0.26
N PRO A 302 11.63 -9.26 0.88
CA PRO A 302 10.40 -8.72 0.30
C PRO A 302 10.70 -7.85 -0.92
N ILE A 303 10.20 -8.26 -2.09
CA ILE A 303 10.37 -7.55 -3.37
C ILE A 303 9.02 -6.93 -3.76
N PRO A 304 8.97 -5.62 -4.08
CA PRO A 304 7.71 -4.97 -4.40
C PRO A 304 7.14 -5.44 -5.72
N SER A 305 5.80 -5.41 -5.83
CA SER A 305 5.05 -5.69 -7.07
C SER A 305 5.45 -4.80 -8.25
N ALA A 306 6.17 -3.70 -7.99
CA ALA A 306 6.80 -2.89 -9.03
C ALA A 306 7.72 -3.71 -9.94
N PHE A 307 8.36 -4.76 -9.42
CA PHE A 307 9.23 -5.66 -10.19
C PHE A 307 8.56 -6.98 -10.60
N GLY A 308 7.23 -7.07 -10.49
CA GLY A 308 6.39 -8.22 -10.88
C GLY A 308 6.83 -8.90 -12.17
N VAL A 309 6.92 -8.10 -13.24
CA VAL A 309 7.27 -8.56 -14.59
C VAL A 309 8.65 -9.23 -14.64
N TYR A 310 9.58 -8.86 -13.76
CA TYR A 310 10.94 -9.41 -13.77
C TYR A 310 11.11 -10.65 -12.89
N THR A 311 10.26 -10.81 -11.87
CA THR A 311 10.34 -11.96 -10.96
C THR A 311 10.04 -13.30 -11.62
N LYS A 312 9.23 -13.32 -12.68
CA LYS A 312 8.96 -14.53 -13.48
C LYS A 312 10.22 -15.14 -14.11
N TYR A 313 11.24 -14.33 -14.42
CA TYR A 313 12.50 -14.83 -14.99
C TYR A 313 13.45 -15.46 -13.95
N LEU A 314 13.07 -15.38 -12.68
CA LEU A 314 13.81 -15.91 -11.55
C LEU A 314 13.09 -17.09 -10.89
N ASP A 315 11.92 -17.50 -11.42
CA ASP A 315 10.97 -18.41 -10.76
C ASP A 315 10.56 -17.91 -9.35
N ILE A 316 10.57 -16.57 -9.19
CA ILE A 316 10.12 -15.86 -7.99
C ILE A 316 8.66 -15.53 -8.19
N ARG A 317 7.80 -15.96 -7.25
CA ARG A 317 6.37 -15.63 -7.23
C ARG A 317 6.13 -14.46 -6.27
N LEU A 318 5.44 -13.41 -6.72
CA LEU A 318 5.16 -12.22 -5.92
C LEU A 318 3.69 -12.10 -5.50
N GLY A 319 3.48 -11.53 -4.31
CA GLY A 319 2.16 -11.05 -3.88
C GLY A 319 1.06 -12.11 -3.96
N LYS A 320 -0.05 -11.80 -4.66
CA LYS A 320 -1.31 -12.58 -4.63
C LYS A 320 -1.22 -13.95 -5.29
N GLU A 321 -0.43 -14.09 -6.35
CA GLU A 321 -0.24 -15.35 -7.11
C GLU A 321 0.44 -16.45 -6.27
N ARG A 322 1.19 -16.07 -5.24
CA ARG A 322 1.78 -17.02 -4.29
C ARG A 322 0.73 -17.68 -3.39
N TYR A 323 -0.31 -16.95 -2.99
CA TYR A 323 -1.21 -17.36 -1.91
C TYR A 323 -2.53 -17.97 -2.40
N GLU A 324 -2.85 -17.87 -3.69
CA GLU A 324 -4.01 -18.56 -4.28
C GLU A 324 -3.81 -20.10 -4.35
N GLU A 325 -2.58 -20.62 -4.23
CA GLU A 325 -2.31 -22.05 -4.11
C GLU A 325 -2.28 -22.57 -2.67
N ASP A 326 -1.81 -21.78 -1.69
CA ASP A 326 -1.78 -22.22 -0.27
C ASP A 326 -3.19 -22.34 0.35
N LEU A 327 -4.20 -21.72 -0.28
CA LEU A 327 -5.62 -21.91 0.07
C LEU A 327 -6.27 -23.09 -0.66
N ASN A 328 -5.60 -23.64 -1.68
CA ASN A 328 -6.05 -24.77 -2.49
C ASN A 328 -5.28 -26.07 -2.19
N LYS A 329 -4.47 -26.07 -1.13
CA LYS A 329 -3.80 -27.25 -0.56
C LYS A 329 -4.25 -27.44 0.89
#